data_AF-A0A0K0DT48-F1
#
_entry.id   AF-A0A0K0DT48-F1
#
_cell.length_a   1.000
_cell.length_b   1.000
_cell.length_c   1.000
_cell.angle_alpha   90.00
_cell.angle_beta   90.00
_cell.angle_gamma   90.00
#
_symmetry.space_group_name_H-M   'P 1'
#
loop_
_entity.id
_entity.type
_entity.pdbx_description
1 polymer ?
#
loop_
_entity_poly.entity_id
_entity_poly.type
_entity_poly.pdbx_seq_one_letter_code
_entity_poly.pdbx_strand_id
1 'polypeptide(L)'
;MNMNEIKKKENCDFNYLSVLSNSLILRKIVQKINSYEDLKSLANTCKKLRIILSQLHYKYKNLWYYYEYDDNLIVSMPQFLSNIGEYRYCIECKNFYDETLLSVFINELHGERRTSMINQNNKNIIEEKIKYLNKVIEENLPRHMSLNLSINGNFEIRNLSTLKNFKHINVIYITKSPFNYKYLKYITENVEYLDNIVFGESSCPDDRNIIPNIYLNDITDGVQIFKFLYSFIGLLSMLKDNEKLNNLYLTYGALDCIESNNEFDVLKEFTKKSHHIYMDIYSNGFRNSPAWLNYFAETTNVYSLTWFVSGYMEDSFVIVHPIFLKFMETLTNFGIIYYRDITLLSHLTFSEPATSIFYNALRKCCKMKMFAMTIYLFEISDSLSEEVIDRETNITYKNSFTEFCCKMPPNLSVLYLHRCDILSFDELKLISESSPKIETLILHDLRDSDICDLDKLKTIFKNVRYVDFTVSEKYASSIVLKSLTDEKKTDNGEVKLVLKWPSFSIFTCKFLCVVKGLNNGFKELERNTPRSPGQFIIKTPRLRNDSEYFYNVPSSHHEDFNEVEVTIMRNGSLFEQKKYIEIKKYIDAMSSEKIDEFHKRYL
;
A
#
# COMPACT_ATOMS: atom_id res chain seq x y z
N MET A 1 -11.92 32.24 -60.02
CA MET A 1 -12.75 31.70 -58.91
C MET A 1 -13.30 32.89 -58.14
N ASN A 2 -14.63 33.04 -58.14
CA ASN A 2 -15.30 34.23 -57.61
C ASN A 2 -15.40 34.12 -56.07
N MET A 3 -15.15 35.23 -55.36
CA MET A 3 -14.89 35.30 -53.91
C MET A 3 -16.01 34.70 -53.01
N ASN A 4 -17.19 34.43 -53.59
CA ASN A 4 -18.32 33.81 -52.91
C ASN A 4 -18.19 32.29 -52.71
N GLU A 5 -17.38 31.57 -53.49
CA GLU A 5 -17.20 30.12 -53.25
C GLU A 5 -16.30 29.82 -52.05
N ILE A 6 -15.38 30.74 -51.70
CA ILE A 6 -14.48 30.56 -50.55
C ILE A 6 -15.24 30.77 -49.22
N LYS A 7 -16.36 31.49 -49.20
CA LYS A 7 -17.08 31.84 -47.96
C LYS A 7 -17.96 30.75 -47.37
N LYS A 8 -18.22 29.62 -48.06
CA LYS A 8 -19.26 28.67 -47.62
C LYS A 8 -18.79 27.37 -46.96
N LYS A 9 -17.48 27.15 -46.71
CA LYS A 9 -17.01 25.88 -46.13
C LYS A 9 -16.18 25.93 -44.84
N GLU A 10 -15.96 27.09 -44.22
CA GLU A 10 -15.30 27.17 -42.90
C GLU A 10 -16.17 27.97 -41.92
N ASN A 11 -17.22 27.33 -41.41
CA ASN A 11 -18.00 27.79 -40.26
C ASN A 11 -17.64 26.87 -39.09
N CYS A 12 -16.61 27.21 -38.30
CA CYS A 12 -16.41 26.73 -36.92
C CYS A 12 -15.17 27.33 -36.24
N ASP A 13 -14.32 28.11 -36.92
CA ASP A 13 -13.18 28.74 -36.29
C ASP A 13 -13.48 30.19 -35.90
N PHE A 14 -13.42 30.41 -34.58
CA PHE A 14 -13.39 31.69 -33.90
C PHE A 14 -12.60 32.71 -34.72
N ASN A 15 -13.31 33.66 -35.34
CA ASN A 15 -12.80 34.48 -36.42
C ASN A 15 -11.85 35.56 -35.88
N TYR A 16 -10.60 35.19 -35.55
CA TYR A 16 -9.56 36.11 -35.08
C TYR A 16 -9.39 37.31 -36.02
N LEU A 17 -9.72 37.18 -37.32
CA LEU A 17 -9.65 38.29 -38.26
C LEU A 17 -10.63 39.43 -37.94
N SER A 18 -11.80 39.17 -37.35
CA SER A 18 -12.72 40.25 -36.96
C SER A 18 -12.23 41.03 -35.74
N VAL A 19 -11.61 40.34 -34.78
CA VAL A 19 -10.99 40.98 -33.61
C VAL A 19 -9.72 41.74 -34.02
N LEU A 20 -8.94 41.17 -34.93
CA LEU A 20 -7.71 41.78 -35.43
C LEU A 20 -7.96 42.94 -36.40
N SER A 21 -9.06 42.96 -37.15
CA SER A 21 -9.35 44.06 -38.10
C SER A 21 -9.63 45.41 -37.41
N ASN A 22 -10.03 45.39 -36.15
CA ASN A 22 -10.19 46.58 -35.31
C ASN A 22 -8.92 46.96 -34.52
N SER A 23 -7.85 46.16 -34.61
CA SER A 23 -6.59 46.46 -33.93
C SER A 23 -5.81 47.56 -34.66
N LEU A 24 -5.56 48.67 -33.98
CA LEU A 24 -4.70 49.76 -34.43
C LEU A 24 -3.28 49.27 -34.75
N ILE A 25 -2.83 48.21 -34.05
CA ILE A 25 -1.55 47.55 -34.28
C ILE A 25 -1.57 46.79 -35.61
N LEU A 26 -2.63 46.05 -35.93
CA LEU A 26 -2.72 45.33 -37.19
C LEU A 26 -2.75 46.29 -38.38
N ARG A 27 -3.48 47.41 -38.27
CA ARG A 27 -3.44 48.47 -39.30
C ARG A 27 -2.02 49.00 -39.51
N LYS A 28 -1.27 49.26 -38.43
CA LYS A 28 0.14 49.68 -38.53
C LYS A 28 1.05 48.61 -39.16
N ILE A 29 0.81 47.32 -38.87
CA ILE A 29 1.56 46.21 -39.47
C ILE A 29 1.26 46.16 -40.97
N VAL A 30 -0.02 46.20 -41.37
CA VAL A 30 -0.44 46.20 -42.78
C VAL A 30 0.10 47.42 -43.54
N GLN A 31 0.10 48.61 -42.93
CA GLN A 31 0.69 49.81 -43.53
C GLN A 31 2.21 49.72 -43.73
N LYS A 32 2.91 48.86 -42.98
CA LYS A 32 4.36 48.66 -43.11
C LYS A 32 4.73 47.48 -44.02
N ILE A 33 3.78 46.61 -44.36
CA ILE A 33 4.00 45.51 -45.30
C ILE A 33 3.98 46.12 -46.70
N ASN A 34 5.16 46.31 -47.28
CA ASN A 34 5.30 46.87 -48.63
C ASN A 34 5.57 45.79 -49.69
N SER A 35 5.61 44.51 -49.31
CA SER A 35 5.81 43.41 -50.24
C SER A 35 5.07 42.13 -49.84
N TYR A 36 4.85 41.26 -50.82
CA TYR A 36 4.34 39.90 -50.60
C TYR A 36 5.28 39.07 -49.71
N GLU A 37 6.59 39.32 -49.78
CA GLU A 37 7.59 38.69 -48.92
C GLU A 37 7.42 39.09 -47.45
N ASP A 38 7.09 40.35 -47.15
CA ASP A 38 6.81 40.80 -45.78
C ASP A 38 5.58 40.08 -45.19
N LEU A 39 4.55 39.86 -46.00
CA LEU A 39 3.36 39.09 -45.63
C LEU A 39 3.70 37.62 -45.33
N LYS A 40 4.54 37.01 -46.17
CA LYS A 40 5.00 35.62 -46.01
C LYS A 40 5.87 35.46 -44.76
N SER A 41 6.74 36.43 -44.48
CA SER A 41 7.55 36.50 -43.27
C SER A 41 6.70 36.65 -42.01
N LEU A 42 5.69 37.52 -42.03
CA LEU A 42 4.74 37.68 -40.93
C LEU A 42 3.95 36.38 -40.69
N ALA A 43 3.44 35.75 -41.74
CA ALA A 43 2.72 34.49 -41.63
C ALA A 43 3.59 33.38 -41.02
N ASN A 44 4.84 33.24 -41.46
CA ASN A 44 5.79 32.30 -40.88
C ASN A 44 6.09 32.61 -39.40
N THR A 45 6.21 33.89 -39.05
CA THR A 45 6.43 34.32 -37.66
C THR A 45 5.23 33.98 -36.79
N CYS A 46 4.01 34.30 -37.23
CA CYS A 46 2.77 33.93 -36.53
C CYS A 46 2.63 32.42 -36.38
N LYS A 47 3.02 31.64 -37.40
CA LYS A 47 2.98 30.17 -37.34
C LYS A 47 3.99 29.63 -36.32
N LYS A 48 5.22 30.16 -36.30
CA LYS A 48 6.22 29.84 -35.26
C LYS A 48 5.73 30.22 -33.88
N LEU A 49 5.14 31.41 -33.73
CA LEU A 49 4.65 31.92 -32.44
C LEU A 49 3.47 31.09 -31.93
N ARG A 50 2.56 30.65 -32.82
CA ARG A 50 1.50 29.69 -32.49
C ARG A 50 2.08 28.34 -32.04
N ILE A 51 3.08 27.80 -32.74
CA ILE A 51 3.75 26.55 -32.32
C ILE A 51 4.39 26.72 -30.95
N ILE A 52 5.12 27.81 -30.72
CA ILE A 52 5.75 28.12 -29.43
C ILE A 52 4.70 28.30 -28.33
N LEU A 53 3.60 29.00 -28.59
CA LEU A 53 2.50 29.13 -27.64
C LEU A 53 1.81 27.80 -27.37
N SER A 54 1.62 26.94 -28.36
CA SER A 54 1.09 25.58 -28.13
C SER A 54 2.08 24.75 -27.33
N GLN A 55 3.39 24.85 -27.57
CA GLN A 55 4.42 24.20 -26.78
C GLN A 55 4.53 24.76 -25.36
N LEU A 56 4.38 26.08 -25.18
CA LEU A 56 4.35 26.74 -23.87
C LEU A 56 3.07 26.40 -23.13
N HIS A 57 1.92 26.43 -23.78
CA HIS A 57 0.65 26.02 -23.19
C HIS A 57 0.67 24.54 -22.83
N TYR A 58 1.28 23.69 -23.65
CA TYR A 58 1.52 22.29 -23.33
C TYR A 58 2.50 22.13 -22.16
N LYS A 59 3.63 22.86 -22.17
CA LYS A 59 4.57 22.91 -21.05
C LYS A 59 3.92 23.44 -19.78
N TYR A 60 3.07 24.47 -19.83
CA TYR A 60 2.36 25.06 -18.69
C TYR A 60 1.27 24.13 -18.18
N LYS A 61 0.53 23.49 -19.10
CA LYS A 61 -0.46 22.46 -18.76
C LYS A 61 0.20 21.21 -18.17
N ASN A 62 1.51 21.02 -18.40
CA ASN A 62 2.31 19.92 -17.85
C ASN A 62 3.32 20.37 -16.76
N LEU A 63 3.47 21.67 -16.51
CA LEU A 63 4.24 22.27 -15.40
C LEU A 63 3.33 22.28 -14.18
N TRP A 64 2.91 21.10 -13.74
CA TRP A 64 2.17 20.97 -12.50
C TRP A 64 3.11 20.43 -11.44
N TYR A 65 3.56 21.40 -10.65
CA TYR A 65 4.00 21.38 -9.27
C TYR A 65 4.39 20.01 -8.69
N TYR A 66 5.71 19.82 -8.56
CA TYR A 66 6.32 19.15 -7.41
C TYR A 66 5.71 19.74 -6.13
N TYR A 67 4.82 19.01 -5.48
CA TYR A 67 4.67 19.16 -4.05
C TYR A 67 5.19 17.87 -3.45
N GLU A 68 6.26 17.99 -2.65
CA GLU A 68 6.62 17.04 -1.61
C GLU A 68 5.40 16.88 -0.68
N TYR A 69 4.48 16.03 -1.10
CA TYR A 69 3.59 15.31 -0.21
C TYR A 69 3.93 13.86 -0.47
N ASP A 70 4.71 13.25 0.43
CA ASP A 70 4.94 11.81 0.48
C ASP A 70 3.67 11.05 0.94
N ASP A 71 2.49 11.54 0.59
CA ASP A 71 1.22 10.87 0.82
C ASP A 71 0.33 11.13 -0.39
N ASN A 72 0.29 10.17 -1.30
CA ASN A 72 -0.87 9.86 -2.13
C ASN A 72 -1.41 11.03 -2.98
N LEU A 73 -0.71 11.44 -4.04
CA LEU A 73 -1.38 12.17 -5.12
C LEU A 73 -1.14 11.53 -6.48
N ILE A 74 -2.26 11.12 -7.06
CA ILE A 74 -2.43 10.75 -8.45
C ILE A 74 -1.99 11.94 -9.30
N VAL A 75 -0.80 11.87 -9.90
CA VAL A 75 -0.63 12.41 -11.24
C VAL A 75 -0.85 11.23 -12.18
N SER A 76 -2.09 10.74 -12.23
CA SER A 76 -2.57 10.31 -13.53
C SER A 76 -2.45 11.58 -14.36
N MET A 77 -1.63 11.55 -15.39
CA MET A 77 -1.89 12.43 -16.49
C MET A 77 -2.93 11.68 -17.32
N PRO A 78 -4.24 12.04 -17.27
CA PRO A 78 -5.18 11.55 -18.27
C PRO A 78 -4.66 11.76 -19.70
N GLN A 79 -3.69 12.67 -19.89
CA GLN A 79 -3.17 13.08 -21.18
C GLN A 79 -2.03 12.21 -21.75
N PHE A 80 -1.60 11.12 -21.11
CA PHE A 80 -0.85 10.07 -21.84
C PHE A 80 -1.68 8.85 -22.18
N LEU A 81 -3.02 8.98 -22.16
CA LEU A 81 -3.90 8.14 -22.94
C LEU A 81 -3.71 8.46 -24.41
N SER A 82 -2.81 7.74 -25.07
CA SER A 82 -2.64 7.84 -26.52
C SER A 82 -3.13 6.55 -27.16
N ASN A 83 -4.04 6.69 -28.12
CA ASN A 83 -4.33 5.61 -29.06
C ASN A 83 -3.23 5.64 -30.14
N ILE A 84 -2.45 4.57 -30.21
CA ILE A 84 -1.45 4.36 -31.26
C ILE A 84 -1.82 3.09 -32.02
N GLY A 85 -2.35 3.27 -33.23
CA GLY A 85 -2.94 2.16 -33.99
C GLY A 85 -4.10 1.54 -33.22
N GLU A 86 -4.05 0.22 -33.05
CA GLU A 86 -5.09 -0.57 -32.37
C GLU A 86 -4.90 -0.65 -30.85
N TYR A 87 -3.89 0.05 -30.30
CA TYR A 87 -3.55 -0.03 -28.88
C TYR A 87 -3.78 1.31 -28.18
N ARG A 88 -4.33 1.22 -26.98
CA ARG A 88 -4.41 2.28 -26.00
C ARG A 88 -3.26 2.16 -25.02
N TYR A 89 -2.43 3.18 -24.96
CA TYR A 89 -1.30 3.28 -24.05
C TYR A 89 -1.70 4.19 -22.90
N CYS A 90 -1.34 3.83 -21.69
CA CYS A 90 -1.39 4.68 -20.52
C CYS A 90 -0.06 4.53 -19.78
N ILE A 91 0.60 5.65 -19.47
CA ILE A 91 1.69 5.68 -18.52
C ILE A 91 1.19 6.45 -17.32
N GLU A 92 1.23 5.81 -16.16
CA GLU A 92 0.79 6.39 -14.90
C GLU A 92 1.95 6.34 -13.91
N CYS A 93 2.27 7.46 -13.28
CA CYS A 93 3.10 7.44 -12.09
C CYS A 93 2.15 7.24 -10.91
N LYS A 94 2.23 6.06 -10.28
CA LYS A 94 1.41 5.76 -9.11
C LYS A 94 2.32 5.86 -7.88
N ASN A 95 2.03 6.83 -7.03
CA ASN A 95 2.67 6.94 -5.73
C ASN A 95 1.77 6.26 -4.71
N PHE A 96 2.23 5.14 -4.21
CA PHE A 96 1.70 4.51 -3.02
C PHE A 96 2.52 4.96 -1.82
N TYR A 97 1.95 4.82 -0.62
CA TYR A 97 2.42 5.37 0.65
C TYR A 97 3.96 5.49 0.75
N ASP A 98 4.70 4.45 0.34
CA ASP A 98 6.17 4.47 0.37
C ASP A 98 6.85 3.93 -0.90
N GLU A 99 6.08 3.72 -1.97
CA GLU A 99 6.59 3.25 -3.25
C GLU A 99 5.99 4.05 -4.41
N THR A 100 6.85 4.83 -5.06
CA THR A 100 6.53 5.41 -6.35
C THR A 100 6.84 4.36 -7.41
N LEU A 101 5.81 3.88 -8.10
CA LEU A 101 5.99 2.96 -9.20
C LEU A 101 5.54 3.58 -10.52
N LEU A 102 6.30 3.30 -11.56
CA LEU A 102 5.91 3.64 -12.93
C LEU A 102 5.02 2.52 -13.44
N SER A 103 3.76 2.82 -13.77
CA SER A 103 2.88 1.86 -14.43
C SER A 103 2.82 2.11 -15.93
N VAL A 104 3.04 1.06 -16.71
CA VAL A 104 2.92 1.07 -18.16
C VAL A 104 1.81 0.12 -18.57
N PHE A 105 0.66 0.69 -18.95
CA PHE A 105 -0.51 -0.04 -19.43
C PHE A 105 -0.60 0.04 -20.95
N ILE A 106 -0.74 -1.10 -21.61
CA ILE A 106 -0.90 -1.18 -23.07
C ILE A 106 -2.00 -2.19 -23.35
N ASN A 107 -3.18 -1.69 -23.71
CA ASN A 107 -4.36 -2.50 -23.99
C ASN A 107 -4.75 -2.40 -25.45
N GLU A 108 -5.37 -3.44 -26.00
CA GLU A 108 -5.99 -3.34 -27.33
C GLU A 108 -7.32 -2.61 -27.23
N LEU A 109 -7.64 -1.80 -28.23
CA LEU A 109 -8.95 -1.18 -28.39
C LEU A 109 -9.94 -2.26 -28.86
N HIS A 110 -10.72 -2.81 -27.92
CA HIS A 110 -11.84 -3.68 -28.27
C HIS A 110 -12.96 -2.86 -28.95
N GLY A 111 -13.40 -3.29 -30.14
CA GLY A 111 -14.69 -2.88 -30.70
C GLY A 111 -14.69 -1.75 -31.73
N GLU A 112 -13.57 -1.04 -31.94
CA GLU A 112 -13.44 -0.27 -33.17
C GLU A 112 -13.22 -1.28 -34.29
N ARG A 113 -14.13 -1.30 -35.27
CA ARG A 113 -14.02 -2.10 -36.48
C ARG A 113 -12.55 -2.12 -36.91
N ARG A 114 -12.04 -3.28 -37.32
CA ARG A 114 -10.80 -3.43 -38.11
C ARG A 114 -10.93 -2.73 -39.47
N THR A 115 -11.47 -1.51 -39.50
CA THR A 115 -11.61 -0.66 -40.66
C THR A 115 -10.22 -0.31 -41.13
N SER A 116 -9.74 -1.20 -42.01
CA SER A 116 -9.36 -0.86 -43.36
C SER A 116 -8.31 0.24 -43.46
N MET A 117 -7.12 -0.20 -43.86
CA MET A 117 -6.05 0.65 -44.38
C MET A 117 -5.44 1.59 -43.33
N ILE A 118 -4.47 1.05 -42.58
CA ILE A 118 -3.36 1.87 -42.06
C ILE A 118 -2.65 2.42 -43.30
N ASN A 119 -3.09 3.59 -43.75
CA ASN A 119 -2.46 4.35 -44.82
C ASN A 119 -0.98 4.58 -44.46
N GLN A 120 -0.08 4.72 -45.43
CA GLN A 120 1.35 4.96 -45.13
C GLN A 120 1.56 6.18 -44.21
N ASN A 121 0.70 7.21 -44.32
CA ASN A 121 0.68 8.35 -43.39
C ASN A 121 0.42 7.94 -41.93
N ASN A 122 -0.36 6.88 -41.67
CA ASN A 122 -0.57 6.36 -40.32
C ASN A 122 0.65 5.62 -39.77
N LYS A 123 1.46 4.96 -40.60
CA LYS A 123 2.68 4.28 -40.11
C LYS A 123 3.68 5.27 -39.51
N ASN A 124 3.95 6.38 -40.22
CA ASN A 124 4.85 7.42 -39.71
C ASN A 124 4.35 8.03 -38.40
N ILE A 125 3.03 8.28 -38.30
CA ILE A 125 2.40 8.79 -37.07
C ILE A 125 2.52 7.77 -35.93
N ILE A 126 2.30 6.47 -36.20
CA ILE A 126 2.45 5.40 -35.22
C ILE A 126 3.88 5.33 -34.70
N GLU A 127 4.88 5.35 -35.57
CA GLU A 127 6.30 5.34 -35.20
C GLU A 127 6.69 6.57 -34.36
N GLU A 128 6.21 7.76 -34.74
CA GLU A 128 6.47 9.00 -33.99
C GLU A 128 5.86 8.92 -32.58
N LYS A 129 4.64 8.40 -32.46
CA LYS A 129 4.00 8.21 -31.15
C LYS A 129 4.70 7.15 -30.29
N ILE A 130 5.19 6.05 -30.88
CA ILE A 130 5.98 5.04 -30.15
C ILE A 130 7.31 5.62 -29.68
N LYS A 131 8.02 6.38 -30.52
CA LYS A 131 9.26 7.09 -30.14
C LYS A 131 9.00 8.07 -29.00
N TYR A 132 7.91 8.81 -29.07
CA TYR A 132 7.52 9.72 -28.00
C TYR A 132 7.23 8.97 -26.70
N LEU A 133 6.47 7.87 -26.76
CA LEU A 133 6.19 7.03 -25.61
C LEU A 133 7.47 6.49 -24.96
N ASN A 134 8.41 5.99 -25.77
CA ASN A 134 9.72 5.55 -25.28
C ASN A 134 10.48 6.64 -24.54
N LYS A 135 10.46 7.86 -25.09
CA LYS A 135 11.09 9.01 -24.46
C LYS A 135 10.43 9.36 -23.12
N VAL A 136 9.10 9.28 -23.03
CA VAL A 136 8.37 9.49 -21.76
C VAL A 136 8.77 8.43 -20.74
N ILE A 137 8.87 7.16 -21.13
CA ILE A 137 9.35 6.09 -20.24
C ILE A 137 10.79 6.39 -19.81
N GLU A 138 11.68 6.76 -20.74
CA GLU A 138 13.09 7.05 -20.48
C GLU A 138 13.30 8.19 -19.48
N GLU A 139 12.49 9.24 -19.57
CA GLU A 139 12.57 10.38 -18.66
C GLU A 139 12.04 10.07 -17.25
N ASN A 140 11.11 9.11 -17.11
CA ASN A 140 10.47 8.80 -15.83
C ASN A 140 11.04 7.58 -15.13
N LEU A 141 11.46 6.56 -15.88
CA LEU A 141 11.91 5.28 -15.34
C LEU A 141 13.01 5.46 -14.28
N PRO A 142 14.10 6.25 -14.49
CA PRO A 142 15.19 6.43 -13.50
C PRO A 142 14.76 7.01 -12.15
N ARG A 143 13.53 7.54 -12.03
CA ARG A 143 13.01 8.17 -10.81
C ARG A 143 12.23 7.21 -9.91
N HIS A 144 11.96 6.00 -10.39
CA HIS A 144 11.13 5.03 -9.71
C HIS A 144 11.94 3.75 -9.49
N MET A 145 11.76 3.08 -8.35
CA MET A 145 12.41 1.78 -8.06
C MET A 145 11.47 0.59 -8.35
N SER A 146 10.19 0.87 -8.58
CA SER A 146 9.17 -0.14 -8.85
C SER A 146 8.55 0.09 -10.24
N LEU A 147 8.28 -0.98 -10.98
CA LEU A 147 7.71 -0.94 -12.33
C LEU A 147 6.49 -1.88 -12.42
N ASN A 148 5.33 -1.35 -12.80
CA ASN A 148 4.13 -2.16 -13.07
C ASN A 148 3.91 -2.30 -14.57
N LEU A 149 3.91 -3.53 -15.06
CA LEU A 149 3.68 -3.87 -16.45
C LEU A 149 2.30 -4.51 -16.63
N SER A 150 1.46 -3.84 -17.41
CA SER A 150 0.14 -4.33 -17.79
C SER A 150 -0.04 -4.24 -19.31
N ILE A 151 0.55 -5.20 -20.02
CA ILE A 151 0.67 -5.15 -21.49
C ILE A 151 -0.11 -6.33 -22.10
N ASN A 152 -0.87 -6.08 -23.15
CA ASN A 152 -1.60 -7.12 -23.89
C ASN A 152 -0.64 -8.02 -24.68
N GLY A 153 -0.90 -9.33 -24.72
CA GLY A 153 0.00 -10.32 -25.27
C GLY A 153 0.30 -10.19 -26.78
N ASN A 154 -0.56 -9.50 -27.52
CA ASN A 154 -0.35 -9.21 -28.94
C ASN A 154 0.61 -8.02 -29.18
N PHE A 155 0.87 -7.19 -28.16
CA PHE A 155 1.78 -6.07 -28.30
C PHE A 155 3.24 -6.54 -28.37
N GLU A 156 3.96 -6.12 -29.41
CA GLU A 156 5.39 -6.31 -29.49
C GLU A 156 6.13 -5.28 -28.62
N ILE A 157 6.36 -5.65 -27.36
CA ILE A 157 7.12 -4.85 -26.39
C ILE A 157 8.54 -4.48 -26.87
N ARG A 158 9.06 -5.10 -27.94
CA ARG A 158 10.34 -4.72 -28.58
C ARG A 158 10.32 -3.29 -29.12
N ASN A 159 9.12 -2.77 -29.39
CA ASN A 159 8.89 -1.38 -29.76
C ASN A 159 9.25 -0.41 -28.63
N LEU A 160 9.35 -0.89 -27.39
CA LEU A 160 9.71 -0.09 -26.23
C LEU A 160 11.15 -0.37 -25.75
N SER A 161 12.15 0.14 -26.48
CA SER A 161 13.56 -0.15 -26.21
C SER A 161 14.01 0.23 -24.79
N THR A 162 13.41 1.28 -24.22
CA THR A 162 13.75 1.77 -22.87
C THR A 162 13.42 0.76 -21.78
N LEU A 163 12.40 -0.08 -21.98
CA LEU A 163 12.02 -1.13 -21.04
C LEU A 163 12.96 -2.36 -21.08
N LYS A 164 14.05 -2.33 -21.85
CA LYS A 164 15.04 -3.43 -21.86
C LYS A 164 16.09 -3.33 -20.76
N ASN A 165 16.37 -2.12 -20.26
CA ASN A 165 17.49 -1.90 -19.34
C ASN A 165 17.04 -0.97 -18.22
N PHE A 166 16.68 -1.55 -17.08
CA PHE A 166 16.08 -0.87 -15.94
C PHE A 166 16.79 -1.21 -14.63
N LYS A 167 18.11 -1.05 -14.61
CA LYS A 167 19.01 -1.49 -13.52
C LYS A 167 18.70 -0.97 -12.11
N HIS A 168 17.93 0.10 -11.99
CA HIS A 168 17.56 0.72 -10.72
C HIS A 168 16.16 0.29 -10.25
N ILE A 169 15.44 -0.51 -11.05
CA ILE A 169 14.18 -1.13 -10.67
C ILE A 169 14.49 -2.40 -9.90
N ASN A 170 13.99 -2.49 -8.67
CA ASN A 170 14.13 -3.66 -7.81
C ASN A 170 12.82 -4.43 -7.60
N VAL A 171 11.66 -3.84 -7.89
CA VAL A 171 10.37 -4.52 -7.82
C VAL A 171 9.62 -4.44 -9.15
N ILE A 172 9.18 -5.58 -9.68
CA ILE A 172 8.32 -5.64 -10.87
C ILE A 172 6.95 -6.18 -10.50
N TYR A 173 5.92 -5.42 -10.84
CA TYR A 173 4.53 -5.86 -10.78
C TYR A 173 4.06 -6.31 -12.16
N ILE A 174 3.46 -7.49 -12.23
CA ILE A 174 2.90 -8.09 -13.43
C ILE A 174 1.41 -8.27 -13.18
N THR A 175 0.60 -7.36 -13.70
CA THR A 175 -0.83 -7.28 -13.34
C THR A 175 -1.76 -7.72 -14.46
N LYS A 176 -1.29 -7.85 -15.71
CA LYS A 176 -2.16 -8.24 -16.82
C LYS A 176 -2.41 -9.75 -16.89
N SER A 177 -3.65 -10.15 -17.12
CA SER A 177 -4.08 -11.52 -17.43
C SER A 177 -4.44 -11.72 -18.91
N PRO A 178 -4.06 -12.85 -19.54
CA PRO A 178 -3.09 -13.84 -19.05
C PRO A 178 -1.65 -13.29 -19.11
N PHE A 179 -0.76 -13.84 -18.29
CA PHE A 179 0.66 -13.51 -18.32
C PHE A 179 1.26 -13.94 -19.67
N ASN A 180 1.99 -13.03 -20.33
CA ASN A 180 2.73 -13.37 -21.53
C ASN A 180 4.20 -13.61 -21.19
N TYR A 181 4.65 -14.85 -21.38
CA TYR A 181 6.05 -15.25 -21.19
C TYR A 181 7.05 -14.45 -22.03
N LYS A 182 6.62 -13.71 -23.06
CA LYS A 182 7.50 -12.74 -23.75
C LYS A 182 8.07 -11.67 -22.81
N TYR A 183 7.37 -11.32 -21.73
CA TYR A 183 7.88 -10.39 -20.70
C TYR A 183 9.09 -10.94 -19.97
N LEU A 184 9.21 -12.27 -19.88
CA LEU A 184 10.34 -12.90 -19.22
C LEU A 184 11.65 -12.52 -19.87
N LYS A 185 11.72 -12.43 -21.19
CA LYS A 185 12.95 -12.02 -21.87
C LYS A 185 13.45 -10.63 -21.43
N TYR A 186 12.54 -9.72 -21.04
CA TYR A 186 12.89 -8.38 -20.54
C TYR A 186 13.37 -8.41 -19.10
N ILE A 187 12.75 -9.27 -18.30
CA ILE A 187 13.12 -9.46 -16.91
C ILE A 187 14.50 -10.16 -16.82
N THR A 188 14.83 -11.08 -17.76
CA THR A 188 16.10 -11.83 -17.73
C THR A 188 17.30 -10.90 -17.76
N GLU A 189 17.26 -9.86 -18.62
CA GLU A 189 18.35 -8.90 -18.80
C GLU A 189 18.56 -8.02 -17.55
N ASN A 190 17.62 -8.02 -16.60
CA ASN A 190 17.62 -7.18 -15.41
C ASN A 190 17.51 -7.98 -14.11
N VAL A 191 17.53 -9.32 -14.16
CA VAL A 191 17.22 -10.17 -13.00
C VAL A 191 18.15 -9.92 -11.82
N GLU A 192 19.42 -9.58 -12.10
CA GLU A 192 20.43 -9.27 -11.07
C GLU A 192 20.13 -8.01 -10.23
N TYR A 193 19.21 -7.16 -10.68
CA TYR A 193 18.81 -5.94 -9.98
C TYR A 193 17.46 -6.10 -9.25
N LEU A 194 16.77 -7.23 -9.45
CA LEU A 194 15.44 -7.45 -8.91
C LEU A 194 15.52 -8.09 -7.52
N ASP A 195 14.91 -7.39 -6.58
CA ASP A 195 14.61 -7.91 -5.25
C ASP A 195 13.33 -8.74 -5.30
N ASN A 196 12.27 -8.26 -5.95
CA ASN A 196 10.96 -8.92 -5.94
C ASN A 196 10.23 -8.90 -7.30
N ILE A 197 9.48 -9.97 -7.57
CA ILE A 197 8.47 -10.01 -8.64
C ILE A 197 7.10 -10.29 -8.03
N VAL A 198 6.13 -9.46 -8.39
CA VAL A 198 4.79 -9.47 -7.85
C VAL A 198 3.78 -9.79 -8.95
N PHE A 199 3.20 -10.98 -8.89
CA PHE A 199 2.15 -11.44 -9.79
C PHE A 199 0.77 -11.04 -9.23
N GLY A 200 0.19 -10.00 -9.83
CA GLY A 200 -1.14 -9.48 -9.52
C GLY A 200 -2.25 -10.33 -10.14
N GLU A 201 -3.13 -9.71 -10.91
CA GLU A 201 -4.29 -10.39 -11.53
C GLU A 201 -3.97 -11.34 -12.68
N SER A 202 -2.68 -11.51 -12.99
CA SER A 202 -2.23 -12.35 -14.10
C SER A 202 -2.57 -13.84 -13.91
N SER A 203 -2.49 -14.61 -14.98
CA SER A 203 -2.56 -16.07 -14.92
C SER A 203 -1.42 -16.66 -15.74
N CYS A 204 -0.74 -17.64 -15.18
CA CYS A 204 0.38 -18.35 -15.77
C CYS A 204 0.00 -19.83 -15.85
N PRO A 205 -0.81 -20.24 -16.84
CA PRO A 205 -1.18 -21.64 -17.01
C PRO A 205 0.04 -22.50 -17.37
N ASP A 206 -0.03 -23.81 -17.09
CA ASP A 206 1.02 -24.79 -17.43
C ASP A 206 1.19 -24.83 -18.95
N ASP A 207 2.27 -24.24 -19.46
CA ASP A 207 2.69 -24.38 -20.84
C ASP A 207 4.05 -25.08 -20.87
N ARG A 208 4.00 -26.42 -20.91
CA ARG A 208 5.16 -27.32 -20.91
C ARG A 208 6.12 -27.09 -22.08
N ASN A 209 5.73 -26.31 -23.08
CA ASN A 209 6.59 -25.97 -24.22
C ASN A 209 7.52 -24.79 -23.93
N ILE A 210 7.41 -24.16 -22.77
CA ILE A 210 8.20 -22.99 -22.41
C ILE A 210 9.46 -23.43 -21.68
N ILE A 211 10.58 -23.28 -22.36
CA ILE A 211 11.89 -23.31 -21.71
C ILE A 211 12.02 -21.99 -20.94
N PRO A 212 12.15 -22.02 -19.60
CA PRO A 212 12.33 -20.80 -18.83
C PRO A 212 13.64 -20.13 -19.23
N ASN A 213 13.55 -18.95 -19.82
CA ASN A 213 14.72 -18.07 -19.96
C ASN A 213 15.02 -17.32 -18.66
N ILE A 214 14.20 -17.51 -17.62
CA ILE A 214 14.41 -17.01 -16.26
C ILE A 214 14.06 -18.12 -15.30
N TYR A 215 14.83 -18.20 -14.23
CA TYR A 215 14.43 -18.92 -13.04
C TYR A 215 14.05 -17.94 -11.93
N LEU A 216 12.89 -18.16 -11.31
CA LEU A 216 12.42 -17.31 -10.20
C LEU A 216 13.33 -17.41 -8.98
N ASN A 217 14.13 -18.48 -8.87
CA ASN A 217 15.15 -18.63 -7.83
C ASN A 217 16.29 -17.61 -7.92
N ASP A 218 16.47 -16.96 -9.08
CA ASP A 218 17.52 -15.95 -9.28
C ASP A 218 17.13 -14.58 -8.68
N ILE A 219 15.89 -14.44 -8.19
CA ILE A 219 15.37 -13.21 -7.58
C ILE A 219 15.84 -13.11 -6.12
N THR A 220 16.34 -11.95 -5.74
CA THR A 220 17.11 -11.80 -4.49
C THR A 220 16.25 -11.97 -3.23
N ASP A 221 15.08 -11.33 -3.16
CA ASP A 221 14.19 -11.40 -2.00
C ASP A 221 13.10 -12.46 -2.22
N GLY A 222 12.27 -12.32 -3.26
CA GLY A 222 11.19 -13.29 -3.44
C GLY A 222 10.21 -13.06 -4.58
N VAL A 223 9.16 -13.88 -4.54
CA VAL A 223 8.01 -13.81 -5.46
C VAL A 223 6.74 -13.67 -4.65
N GLN A 224 5.88 -12.74 -5.07
CA GLN A 224 4.57 -12.54 -4.48
C GLN A 224 3.46 -12.90 -5.47
N ILE A 225 2.43 -13.58 -4.98
CA ILE A 225 1.24 -13.98 -5.72
C ILE A 225 0.03 -13.40 -4.99
N PHE A 226 -0.82 -12.68 -5.73
CA PHE A 226 -2.02 -12.01 -5.19
C PHE A 226 -3.34 -12.70 -5.57
N LYS A 227 -3.34 -13.68 -6.47
CA LYS A 227 -4.57 -14.31 -6.99
C LYS A 227 -4.45 -15.83 -6.96
N PHE A 228 -5.60 -16.52 -6.98
CA PHE A 228 -5.73 -17.99 -6.92
C PHE A 228 -4.48 -18.74 -7.39
N LEU A 229 -3.75 -19.35 -6.46
CA LEU A 229 -2.45 -19.99 -6.69
C LEU A 229 -2.46 -20.94 -7.88
N TYR A 230 -3.58 -21.65 -8.08
CA TYR A 230 -3.75 -22.59 -9.19
C TYR A 230 -3.66 -21.93 -10.58
N SER A 231 -4.01 -20.65 -10.68
CA SER A 231 -3.83 -19.86 -11.92
C SER A 231 -2.37 -19.63 -12.28
N PHE A 232 -1.43 -19.96 -11.39
CA PHE A 232 0.01 -19.76 -11.53
C PHE A 232 0.82 -21.07 -11.61
N ILE A 233 0.16 -22.20 -11.88
CA ILE A 233 0.83 -23.51 -11.98
C ILE A 233 2.03 -23.51 -12.95
N GLY A 234 1.99 -22.70 -14.02
CA GLY A 234 3.09 -22.54 -14.97
C GLY A 234 4.37 -21.96 -14.35
N LEU A 235 4.28 -21.20 -13.25
CA LEU A 235 5.47 -20.69 -12.56
C LEU A 235 6.32 -21.80 -11.93
N LEU A 236 5.75 -22.99 -11.64
CA LEU A 236 6.53 -24.13 -11.13
C LEU A 236 7.61 -24.59 -12.11
N SER A 237 7.37 -24.44 -13.42
CA SER A 237 8.35 -24.74 -14.46
C SER A 237 9.54 -23.78 -14.45
N MET A 238 9.35 -22.58 -13.88
CA MET A 238 10.37 -21.54 -13.75
C MET A 238 11.16 -21.62 -12.45
N LEU A 239 10.93 -22.63 -11.62
CA LEU A 239 11.72 -22.88 -10.41
C LEU A 239 12.68 -24.03 -10.67
N LYS A 240 13.99 -23.75 -10.56
CA LYS A 240 15.05 -24.77 -10.64
C LYS A 240 14.81 -25.85 -9.59
N ASP A 241 15.03 -27.11 -9.97
CA ASP A 241 14.82 -28.22 -9.03
C ASP A 241 15.88 -28.29 -7.92
N ASN A 242 17.05 -27.71 -8.13
CA ASN A 242 18.18 -27.76 -7.20
C ASN A 242 18.35 -26.50 -6.34
N GLU A 243 17.53 -25.46 -6.56
CA GLU A 243 17.59 -24.20 -5.84
C GLU A 243 16.22 -23.85 -5.28
N LYS A 244 16.18 -23.19 -4.12
CA LYS A 244 14.94 -22.76 -3.49
C LYS A 244 14.78 -21.27 -3.64
N LEU A 245 13.55 -20.84 -3.86
CA LEU A 245 13.16 -19.44 -3.81
C LEU A 245 13.34 -18.94 -2.37
N ASN A 246 13.91 -17.76 -2.17
CA ASN A 246 14.15 -17.22 -0.84
C ASN A 246 12.84 -16.99 -0.08
N ASN A 247 11.96 -16.14 -0.61
CA ASN A 247 10.65 -15.85 -0.03
C ASN A 247 9.53 -16.05 -1.05
N LEU A 248 8.49 -16.78 -0.67
CA LEU A 248 7.24 -16.87 -1.42
C LEU A 248 6.11 -16.23 -0.60
N TYR A 249 5.52 -15.18 -1.15
CA TYR A 249 4.40 -14.46 -0.53
C TYR A 249 3.10 -14.85 -1.23
N LEU A 250 2.22 -15.55 -0.51
CA LEU A 250 0.91 -16.00 -0.97
C LEU A 250 -0.13 -15.14 -0.26
N THR A 251 -0.54 -14.05 -0.92
CA THR A 251 -1.27 -12.95 -0.27
C THR A 251 -2.59 -12.64 -1.01
N TYR A 252 -3.48 -11.87 -0.38
CA TYR A 252 -4.73 -11.33 -0.96
C TYR A 252 -5.58 -12.29 -1.79
N GLY A 253 -5.81 -13.51 -1.28
CA GLY A 253 -6.69 -14.49 -1.95
C GLY A 253 -5.96 -15.49 -2.86
N ALA A 254 -4.62 -15.49 -2.85
CA ALA A 254 -3.84 -16.57 -3.47
C ALA A 254 -4.24 -17.96 -2.95
N LEU A 255 -4.58 -18.06 -1.66
CA LEU A 255 -4.95 -19.30 -0.99
C LEU A 255 -6.47 -19.43 -0.73
N ASP A 256 -7.23 -18.39 -1.05
CA ASP A 256 -8.68 -18.43 -0.92
C ASP A 256 -9.24 -19.46 -1.90
N CYS A 257 -10.15 -20.30 -1.42
CA CYS A 257 -10.83 -21.35 -2.20
C CYS A 257 -9.95 -22.53 -2.66
N ILE A 258 -8.77 -22.76 -2.07
CA ILE A 258 -8.08 -24.05 -2.24
C ILE A 258 -8.95 -25.14 -1.59
N GLU A 259 -9.60 -25.94 -2.42
CA GLU A 259 -10.57 -26.95 -1.99
C GLU A 259 -10.22 -28.34 -2.49
N SER A 260 -9.48 -28.46 -3.60
CA SER A 260 -9.17 -29.74 -4.23
C SER A 260 -7.75 -30.24 -3.90
N ASN A 261 -7.56 -31.56 -3.93
CA ASN A 261 -6.24 -32.17 -3.74
C ASN A 261 -5.20 -31.63 -4.75
N ASN A 262 -5.62 -31.36 -5.99
CA ASN A 262 -4.73 -30.82 -7.03
C ASN A 262 -4.20 -29.42 -6.68
N GLU A 263 -5.03 -28.56 -6.06
CA GLU A 263 -4.60 -27.23 -5.64
C GLU A 263 -3.62 -27.31 -4.46
N PHE A 264 -3.87 -28.23 -3.53
CA PHE A 264 -2.91 -28.53 -2.46
C PHE A 264 -1.60 -29.13 -2.97
N ASP A 265 -1.63 -29.95 -4.02
CA ASP A 265 -0.41 -30.46 -4.65
C ASP A 265 0.42 -29.32 -5.24
N VAL A 266 -0.22 -28.34 -5.90
CA VAL A 266 0.45 -27.13 -6.38
C VAL A 266 1.07 -26.35 -5.20
N LEU A 267 0.31 -26.13 -4.11
CA LEU A 267 0.84 -25.49 -2.91
C LEU A 267 2.04 -26.24 -2.32
N LYS A 268 1.97 -27.57 -2.23
CA LYS A 268 3.06 -28.42 -1.74
C LYS A 268 4.31 -28.32 -2.63
N GLU A 269 4.16 -28.25 -3.94
CA GLU A 269 5.29 -28.10 -4.86
C GLU A 269 5.97 -26.73 -4.71
N PHE A 270 5.21 -25.63 -4.66
CA PHE A 270 5.76 -24.32 -4.33
C PHE A 270 6.44 -24.30 -2.96
N THR A 271 5.85 -25.01 -1.99
CA THR A 271 6.38 -25.12 -0.63
C THR A 271 7.74 -25.81 -0.62
N LYS A 272 7.89 -26.94 -1.30
CA LYS A 272 9.17 -27.67 -1.39
C LYS A 272 10.26 -26.82 -2.03
N LYS A 273 9.89 -26.01 -3.03
CA LYS A 273 10.80 -25.15 -3.80
C LYS A 273 11.05 -23.77 -3.17
N SER A 274 10.64 -23.53 -1.92
CA SER A 274 10.85 -22.25 -1.23
C SER A 274 11.55 -22.42 0.13
N HIS A 275 12.32 -21.41 0.55
CA HIS A 275 12.98 -21.34 1.85
C HIS A 275 12.02 -20.81 2.93
N HIS A 276 11.29 -19.74 2.64
CA HIS A 276 10.29 -19.17 3.52
C HIS A 276 8.99 -18.92 2.77
N ILE A 277 7.87 -19.22 3.44
CA ILE A 277 6.55 -18.97 2.90
C ILE A 277 5.79 -18.04 3.84
N TYR A 278 5.18 -17.02 3.25
CA TYR A 278 4.33 -16.05 3.92
C TYR A 278 2.92 -16.25 3.38
N MET A 279 1.99 -16.61 4.25
CA MET A 279 0.62 -16.95 3.88
C MET A 279 -0.34 -15.96 4.50
N ASP A 280 -1.15 -15.32 3.66
CA ASP A 280 -2.37 -14.67 4.10
C ASP A 280 -3.56 -15.47 3.58
N ILE A 281 -4.41 -15.89 4.51
CA ILE A 281 -5.61 -16.66 4.24
C ILE A 281 -6.80 -15.76 4.53
N TYR A 282 -7.64 -15.48 3.53
CA TYR A 282 -8.82 -14.65 3.69
C TYR A 282 -10.10 -15.48 3.64
N SER A 283 -11.22 -14.85 3.96
CA SER A 283 -12.57 -15.38 3.73
C SER A 283 -12.77 -16.76 4.37
N ASN A 284 -13.21 -17.76 3.59
CA ASN A 284 -13.44 -19.15 4.02
C ASN A 284 -12.20 -20.03 3.77
N GLY A 285 -11.00 -19.49 4.00
CA GLY A 285 -9.78 -20.10 3.48
C GLY A 285 -9.47 -21.52 4.00
N PHE A 286 -10.13 -21.99 5.08
CA PHE A 286 -9.93 -23.32 5.64
C PHE A 286 -11.01 -24.36 5.28
N ARG A 287 -11.85 -24.11 4.27
CA ARG A 287 -12.94 -25.01 3.81
C ARG A 287 -12.56 -26.49 3.69
N ASN A 288 -11.42 -26.82 3.09
CA ASN A 288 -10.90 -28.20 3.09
C ASN A 288 -9.93 -28.40 4.24
N SER A 289 -10.47 -28.38 5.44
CA SER A 289 -9.69 -28.43 6.68
C SER A 289 -8.85 -29.70 6.81
N PRO A 290 -9.32 -30.91 6.42
CA PRO A 290 -8.46 -32.09 6.42
C PRO A 290 -7.21 -31.94 5.55
N ALA A 291 -7.34 -31.34 4.36
CA ALA A 291 -6.20 -31.11 3.48
C ALA A 291 -5.23 -30.05 4.05
N TRP A 292 -5.76 -28.98 4.65
CA TRP A 292 -4.95 -28.02 5.40
C TRP A 292 -4.18 -28.65 6.55
N LEU A 293 -4.84 -29.48 7.36
CA LEU A 293 -4.19 -30.18 8.47
C LEU A 293 -3.08 -31.12 7.96
N ASN A 294 -3.32 -31.85 6.87
CA ASN A 294 -2.28 -32.66 6.24
C ASN A 294 -1.12 -31.81 5.73
N TYR A 295 -1.40 -30.67 5.11
CA TYR A 295 -0.38 -29.72 4.67
C TYR A 295 0.45 -29.19 5.85
N PHE A 296 -0.18 -28.76 6.94
CA PHE A 296 0.49 -28.27 8.14
C PHE A 296 1.30 -29.35 8.87
N ALA A 297 0.87 -30.62 8.80
CA ALA A 297 1.63 -31.74 9.35
C ALA A 297 2.94 -32.01 8.60
N GLU A 298 2.99 -31.69 7.31
CA GLU A 298 4.10 -32.01 6.40
C GLU A 298 5.08 -30.84 6.20
N THR A 299 4.69 -29.61 6.55
CA THR A 299 5.46 -28.39 6.27
C THR A 299 6.14 -27.81 7.52
N THR A 300 7.31 -27.20 7.32
CA THR A 300 8.10 -26.57 8.39
C THR A 300 8.73 -25.23 7.98
N ASN A 301 8.56 -24.82 6.72
CA ASN A 301 9.16 -23.62 6.15
C ASN A 301 8.15 -22.47 5.97
N VAL A 302 6.94 -22.60 6.52
CA VAL A 302 6.01 -21.47 6.65
C VAL A 302 6.55 -20.55 7.75
N TYR A 303 6.96 -19.36 7.34
CA TYR A 303 7.57 -18.37 8.23
C TYR A 303 6.50 -17.49 8.88
N SER A 304 5.49 -17.11 8.10
CA SER A 304 4.39 -16.22 8.49
C SER A 304 3.06 -16.80 8.06
N LEU A 305 2.07 -16.75 8.95
CA LEU A 305 0.68 -17.06 8.64
C LEU A 305 -0.23 -15.98 9.24
N THR A 306 -1.01 -15.32 8.40
CA THR A 306 -2.06 -14.39 8.81
C THR A 306 -3.40 -14.92 8.35
N TRP A 307 -4.35 -15.06 9.28
CA TRP A 307 -5.71 -15.42 8.95
C TRP A 307 -6.63 -14.20 9.08
N PHE A 308 -7.21 -13.80 7.95
CA PHE A 308 -8.20 -12.74 7.87
C PHE A 308 -9.61 -13.33 7.95
N VAL A 309 -10.24 -13.20 9.12
CA VAL A 309 -11.53 -13.84 9.45
C VAL A 309 -12.71 -12.97 9.04
N SER A 310 -13.70 -13.57 8.35
CA SER A 310 -15.00 -12.95 8.06
C SER A 310 -16.17 -13.76 8.62
N GLY A 311 -16.64 -13.42 9.83
CA GLY A 311 -17.99 -13.75 10.33
C GLY A 311 -18.24 -15.20 10.76
N TYR A 312 -17.95 -16.18 9.91
CA TYR A 312 -18.14 -17.60 10.23
C TYR A 312 -16.82 -18.21 10.67
N MET A 313 -16.70 -18.45 11.98
CA MET A 313 -15.61 -19.22 12.59
C MET A 313 -15.93 -20.73 12.61
N GLU A 314 -16.71 -21.27 11.66
CA GLU A 314 -16.86 -22.74 11.57
C GLU A 314 -15.49 -23.42 11.44
N ASP A 315 -14.56 -22.78 10.73
CA ASP A 315 -13.17 -23.21 10.57
C ASP A 315 -12.28 -23.04 11.83
N SER A 316 -12.82 -22.50 12.95
CA SER A 316 -12.07 -22.37 14.21
C SER A 316 -11.53 -23.70 14.72
N PHE A 317 -12.12 -24.83 14.33
CA PHE A 317 -11.61 -26.14 14.70
C PHE A 317 -10.18 -26.40 14.18
N VAL A 318 -9.79 -25.81 13.04
CA VAL A 318 -8.43 -25.97 12.50
C VAL A 318 -7.43 -25.40 13.48
N ILE A 319 -7.67 -24.20 14.02
CA ILE A 319 -6.71 -23.52 14.87
C ILE A 319 -6.62 -24.10 16.28
N VAL A 320 -7.63 -24.84 16.75
CA VAL A 320 -7.56 -25.62 18.00
C VAL A 320 -7.15 -27.07 17.77
N HIS A 321 -6.96 -27.50 16.51
CA HIS A 321 -6.57 -28.87 16.20
C HIS A 321 -5.11 -29.15 16.64
N PRO A 322 -4.80 -30.29 17.26
CA PRO A 322 -3.44 -30.59 17.76
C PRO A 322 -2.33 -30.47 16.71
N ILE A 323 -2.62 -30.82 15.45
CA ILE A 323 -1.67 -30.67 14.33
C ILE A 323 -1.34 -29.19 14.09
N PHE A 324 -2.35 -28.33 14.01
CA PHE A 324 -2.13 -26.91 13.79
C PHE A 324 -1.43 -26.26 14.97
N LEU A 325 -1.83 -26.59 16.21
CA LEU A 325 -1.19 -26.07 17.42
C LEU A 325 0.31 -26.39 17.47
N LYS A 326 0.70 -27.61 17.07
CA LYS A 326 2.11 -27.99 16.95
C LYS A 326 2.81 -27.26 15.80
N PHE A 327 2.13 -27.08 14.66
CA PHE A 327 2.65 -26.31 13.53
C PHE A 327 2.88 -24.84 13.92
N MET A 328 2.00 -24.24 14.71
CA MET A 328 2.11 -22.86 15.19
C MET A 328 3.40 -22.59 15.99
N GLU A 329 3.95 -23.60 16.68
CA GLU A 329 5.26 -23.50 17.36
C GLU A 329 6.43 -23.29 16.40
N THR A 330 6.25 -23.59 15.10
CA THR A 330 7.26 -23.40 14.05
C THR A 330 7.23 -21.99 13.44
N LEU A 331 6.12 -21.27 13.57
CA LEU A 331 5.92 -19.95 12.99
C LEU A 331 6.81 -18.90 13.66
N THR A 332 7.33 -17.97 12.85
CA THR A 332 7.99 -16.76 13.37
C THR A 332 6.99 -15.62 13.51
N ASN A 333 6.03 -15.52 12.59
CA ASN A 333 4.98 -14.52 12.60
C ASN A 333 3.61 -15.19 12.52
N PHE A 334 2.66 -14.74 13.33
CA PHE A 334 1.30 -15.26 13.30
C PHE A 334 0.28 -14.16 13.58
N GLY A 335 -0.84 -14.18 12.86
CA GLY A 335 -1.91 -13.21 13.04
C GLY A 335 -3.31 -13.75 12.83
N ILE A 336 -4.27 -13.25 13.61
CA ILE A 336 -5.71 -13.49 13.45
C ILE A 336 -6.41 -12.12 13.37
N ILE A 337 -6.69 -11.66 12.16
CA ILE A 337 -7.25 -10.34 11.91
C ILE A 337 -8.70 -10.48 11.48
N TYR A 338 -9.59 -9.84 12.21
CA TYR A 338 -10.97 -9.70 11.76
C TYR A 338 -11.10 -8.52 10.80
N TYR A 339 -11.58 -8.75 9.56
CA TYR A 339 -11.44 -7.77 8.48
C TYR A 339 -12.74 -7.19 7.91
N ARG A 340 -13.92 -7.68 8.31
CA ARG A 340 -15.21 -7.24 7.74
C ARG A 340 -15.96 -6.31 8.68
N ASP A 341 -16.79 -5.40 8.17
CA ASP A 341 -17.62 -4.55 9.02
C ASP A 341 -18.72 -5.38 9.73
N ILE A 342 -18.67 -5.40 11.06
CA ILE A 342 -19.55 -6.18 11.95
C ILE A 342 -20.97 -5.65 11.89
N THR A 343 -21.16 -4.38 11.54
CA THR A 343 -22.48 -3.77 11.45
C THR A 343 -23.40 -4.49 10.47
N LEU A 344 -22.83 -5.23 9.50
CA LEU A 344 -23.59 -6.05 8.54
C LEU A 344 -24.02 -7.42 9.08
N LEU A 345 -23.58 -7.83 10.27
CA LEU A 345 -23.67 -9.22 10.76
C LEU A 345 -24.38 -9.31 12.12
N SER A 346 -25.60 -8.80 12.23
CA SER A 346 -26.41 -8.88 13.46
C SER A 346 -26.90 -10.29 13.83
N HIS A 347 -26.53 -11.33 13.08
CA HIS A 347 -27.10 -12.69 13.22
C HIS A 347 -26.07 -13.83 13.24
N LEU A 348 -24.77 -13.54 13.34
CA LEU A 348 -23.76 -14.59 13.42
C LEU A 348 -23.33 -14.83 14.86
N THR A 349 -23.54 -16.05 15.33
CA THR A 349 -22.89 -16.58 16.54
C THR A 349 -21.42 -16.84 16.19
N PHE A 350 -20.52 -16.05 16.77
CA PHE A 350 -19.10 -16.36 16.75
C PHE A 350 -18.83 -17.51 17.71
N SER A 351 -18.18 -18.57 17.25
CA SER A 351 -17.46 -19.44 18.18
C SER A 351 -16.27 -18.67 18.73
N GLU A 352 -15.99 -18.86 20.02
CA GLU A 352 -14.79 -18.33 20.66
C GLU A 352 -13.56 -18.70 19.80
N PRO A 353 -12.75 -17.72 19.38
CA PRO A 353 -11.63 -17.97 18.46
C PRO A 353 -10.64 -18.97 19.04
N ALA A 354 -10.48 -18.97 20.35
CA ALA A 354 -9.42 -19.68 21.02
C ALA A 354 -9.89 -20.19 22.38
N THR A 355 -9.68 -21.47 22.61
CA THR A 355 -9.90 -22.10 23.92
C THR A 355 -8.60 -22.05 24.73
N SER A 356 -8.66 -22.41 26.01
CA SER A 356 -7.46 -22.56 26.87
C SER A 356 -6.36 -23.43 26.23
N ILE A 357 -6.73 -24.39 25.37
CA ILE A 357 -5.78 -25.24 24.63
C ILE A 357 -4.95 -24.42 23.64
N PHE A 358 -5.58 -23.49 22.91
CA PHE A 358 -4.88 -22.60 22.00
C PHE A 358 -3.94 -21.65 22.74
N TYR A 359 -4.37 -21.08 23.87
CA TYR A 359 -3.51 -20.21 24.69
C TYR A 359 -2.30 -20.97 25.26
N ASN A 360 -2.50 -22.22 25.67
CA ASN A 360 -1.40 -23.11 26.09
C ASN A 360 -0.39 -23.36 24.98
N ALA A 361 -0.84 -23.44 23.72
CA ALA A 361 0.05 -23.56 22.58
C ALA A 361 0.78 -22.24 22.27
N LEU A 362 0.08 -21.09 22.30
CA LEU A 362 0.70 -19.77 22.11
C LEU A 362 1.84 -19.52 23.10
N ARG A 363 1.65 -19.88 24.37
CA ARG A 363 2.69 -19.76 25.40
C ARG A 363 3.95 -20.57 25.07
N LYS A 364 3.82 -21.66 24.30
CA LYS A 364 4.94 -22.53 23.88
C LYS A 364 5.63 -22.05 22.60
N CYS A 365 5.09 -21.06 21.90
CA CYS A 365 5.63 -20.51 20.65
C CYS A 365 6.89 -19.64 20.87
N CYS A 366 7.97 -20.23 21.39
CA CYS A 366 9.22 -19.54 21.70
C CYS A 366 9.96 -18.98 20.48
N LYS A 367 9.64 -19.43 19.26
CA LYS A 367 10.22 -18.89 18.01
C LYS A 367 9.48 -17.66 17.49
N MET A 368 8.26 -17.44 17.95
CA MET A 368 7.40 -16.36 17.45
C MET A 368 7.95 -15.01 17.91
N LYS A 369 8.11 -14.10 16.95
CA LYS A 369 8.63 -12.74 17.13
C LYS A 369 7.56 -11.68 16.90
N MET A 370 6.59 -11.96 16.03
CA MET A 370 5.50 -11.05 15.71
C MET A 370 4.16 -11.75 15.94
N PHE A 371 3.27 -11.08 16.67
CA PHE A 371 1.91 -11.55 16.87
C PHE A 371 0.91 -10.42 16.60
N ALA A 372 -0.18 -10.75 15.91
CA ALA A 372 -1.20 -9.82 15.49
C ALA A 372 -2.60 -10.35 15.82
N MET A 373 -3.48 -9.56 16.44
CA MET A 373 -4.86 -10.00 16.68
C MET A 373 -5.87 -8.86 16.74
N THR A 374 -7.05 -9.07 16.17
CA THR A 374 -8.22 -8.23 16.47
C THR A 374 -8.87 -8.72 17.77
N ILE A 375 -8.73 -7.98 18.86
CA ILE A 375 -9.19 -8.44 20.19
C ILE A 375 -10.70 -8.28 20.40
N TYR A 376 -11.39 -7.50 19.57
CA TYR A 376 -12.86 -7.45 19.57
C TYR A 376 -13.52 -8.82 19.31
N LEU A 377 -12.76 -9.79 18.78
CA LEU A 377 -13.19 -11.19 18.69
C LEU A 377 -13.61 -11.78 20.04
N PHE A 378 -13.03 -11.33 21.16
CA PHE A 378 -13.41 -11.76 22.51
C PHE A 378 -14.75 -11.17 22.96
N GLU A 379 -15.09 -9.96 22.51
CA GLU A 379 -16.35 -9.30 22.87
C GLU A 379 -17.52 -9.97 22.13
N ILE A 380 -17.35 -10.30 20.85
CA ILE A 380 -18.42 -10.93 20.04
C ILE A 380 -18.63 -12.41 20.32
N SER A 381 -17.69 -13.09 20.97
CA SER A 381 -17.82 -14.49 21.39
C SER A 381 -18.30 -14.66 22.83
N ASP A 382 -18.73 -13.58 23.50
CA ASP A 382 -19.10 -13.54 24.92
C ASP A 382 -17.99 -14.01 25.91
N SER A 383 -16.75 -14.08 25.43
CA SER A 383 -15.54 -14.56 26.16
C SER A 383 -15.05 -13.62 27.27
N LEU A 384 -15.81 -12.55 27.57
CA LEU A 384 -15.51 -11.57 28.61
C LEU A 384 -16.29 -11.81 29.92
N SER A 385 -17.29 -12.69 29.90
CA SER A 385 -18.30 -12.80 30.96
C SER A 385 -18.02 -13.88 32.01
N GLU A 386 -17.45 -15.03 31.62
CA GLU A 386 -17.28 -16.20 32.50
C GLU A 386 -15.84 -16.39 32.96
N GLU A 387 -15.66 -16.76 34.23
CA GLU A 387 -14.35 -17.19 34.76
C GLU A 387 -13.89 -18.49 34.10
N VAL A 388 -12.59 -18.57 33.81
CA VAL A 388 -11.98 -19.72 33.15
C VAL A 388 -10.94 -20.34 34.07
N ILE A 389 -11.04 -21.65 34.30
CA ILE A 389 -10.05 -22.40 35.08
C ILE A 389 -9.14 -23.15 34.12
N ASP A 390 -7.86 -22.80 34.11
CA ASP A 390 -6.85 -23.58 33.38
C ASP A 390 -6.62 -24.91 34.09
N ARG A 391 -7.04 -26.00 33.45
CA ARG A 391 -6.95 -27.35 34.00
C ARG A 391 -5.52 -27.85 34.22
N GLU A 392 -4.53 -27.30 33.51
CA GLU A 392 -3.13 -27.71 33.67
C GLU A 392 -2.48 -27.04 34.88
N THR A 393 -2.78 -25.77 35.13
CA THR A 393 -2.15 -24.98 36.21
C THR A 393 -3.05 -24.77 37.43
N ASN A 394 -4.34 -25.09 37.31
CA ASN A 394 -5.40 -24.81 38.28
C ASN A 394 -5.52 -23.32 38.65
N ILE A 395 -5.08 -22.43 37.76
CA ILE A 395 -5.23 -20.98 37.89
C ILE A 395 -6.61 -20.58 37.36
N THR A 396 -7.36 -19.83 38.16
CA THR A 396 -8.62 -19.20 37.74
C THR A 396 -8.34 -17.82 37.16
N TYR A 397 -8.69 -17.62 35.89
CA TYR A 397 -8.68 -16.34 35.21
C TYR A 397 -10.08 -15.73 35.26
N LYS A 398 -10.14 -14.40 35.37
CA LYS A 398 -11.40 -13.64 35.36
C LYS A 398 -12.25 -13.95 34.13
N ASN A 399 -11.60 -14.12 32.98
CA ASN A 399 -12.21 -14.54 31.73
C ASN A 399 -11.15 -15.05 30.73
N SER A 400 -11.61 -15.55 29.58
CA SER A 400 -10.76 -16.07 28.50
C SER A 400 -9.81 -15.01 27.93
N PHE A 401 -10.23 -13.75 27.86
CA PHE A 401 -9.34 -12.64 27.44
C PHE A 401 -8.17 -12.44 28.42
N THR A 402 -8.43 -12.51 29.73
CA THR A 402 -7.38 -12.44 30.76
C THR A 402 -6.42 -13.62 30.67
N GLU A 403 -6.94 -14.83 30.37
CA GLU A 403 -6.12 -16.01 30.11
C GLU A 403 -5.22 -15.80 28.89
N PHE A 404 -5.76 -15.29 27.78
CA PHE A 404 -5.01 -14.93 26.58
C PHE A 404 -3.87 -13.97 26.88
N CYS A 405 -4.13 -12.87 27.61
CA CYS A 405 -3.12 -11.89 27.98
C CYS A 405 -1.97 -12.51 28.79
N CYS A 406 -2.28 -13.46 29.69
CA CYS A 406 -1.28 -14.19 30.48
C CYS A 406 -0.47 -15.19 29.66
N LYS A 407 -0.95 -15.63 28.49
CA LYS A 407 -0.39 -16.75 27.72
C LYS A 407 0.18 -16.35 26.37
N MET A 408 0.51 -15.07 26.21
CA MET A 408 1.21 -14.57 25.04
C MET A 408 2.57 -15.24 24.82
N PRO A 409 3.04 -15.39 23.57
CA PRO A 409 4.34 -15.97 23.27
C PRO A 409 5.50 -15.23 23.97
N PRO A 410 6.48 -15.94 24.56
CA PRO A 410 7.44 -15.32 25.47
C PRO A 410 8.52 -14.45 24.81
N ASN A 411 8.74 -14.63 23.50
CA ASN A 411 9.83 -13.99 22.77
C ASN A 411 9.37 -12.95 21.74
N LEU A 412 8.14 -12.45 21.86
CA LEU A 412 7.64 -11.41 20.96
C LEU A 412 8.51 -10.16 21.03
N SER A 413 8.88 -9.65 19.85
CA SER A 413 9.50 -8.34 19.66
C SER A 413 8.51 -7.33 19.07
N VAL A 414 7.47 -7.78 18.36
CA VAL A 414 6.41 -6.94 17.80
C VAL A 414 5.05 -7.48 18.23
N LEU A 415 4.20 -6.59 18.72
CA LEU A 415 2.81 -6.88 19.04
C LEU A 415 1.90 -5.88 18.33
N TYR A 416 0.97 -6.40 17.54
CA TYR A 416 -0.11 -5.63 16.93
C TYR A 416 -1.46 -6.08 17.50
N LEU A 417 -2.18 -5.17 18.14
CA LEU A 417 -3.55 -5.42 18.58
C LEU A 417 -4.48 -4.40 17.91
N HIS A 418 -5.56 -4.91 17.32
CA HIS A 418 -6.58 -4.11 16.68
C HIS A 418 -7.89 -4.16 17.48
N ARG A 419 -8.66 -3.07 17.44
CA ARG A 419 -9.91 -2.90 18.22
C ARG A 419 -9.66 -3.02 19.72
N CYS A 420 -8.73 -2.22 20.24
CA CYS A 420 -8.26 -2.27 21.61
C CYS A 420 -9.24 -1.68 22.65
N ASP A 421 -10.52 -1.56 22.31
CA ASP A 421 -11.53 -0.91 23.16
C ASP A 421 -11.72 -1.61 24.52
N ILE A 422 -11.52 -2.93 24.54
CA ILE A 422 -11.68 -3.79 25.72
C ILE A 422 -10.38 -3.98 26.51
N LEU A 423 -9.24 -3.51 25.99
CA LEU A 423 -7.93 -3.69 26.61
C LEU A 423 -7.73 -2.64 27.70
N SER A 424 -7.60 -3.07 28.96
CA SER A 424 -7.19 -2.18 30.04
C SER A 424 -5.68 -2.20 30.26
N PHE A 425 -5.20 -1.23 31.05
CA PHE A 425 -3.81 -1.17 31.48
C PHE A 425 -3.36 -2.43 32.24
N ASP A 426 -4.25 -3.06 33.04
CA ASP A 426 -3.92 -4.26 33.80
C ASP A 426 -3.73 -5.48 32.87
N GLU A 427 -4.58 -5.67 31.87
CA GLU A 427 -4.37 -6.74 30.87
C GLU A 427 -3.12 -6.50 30.03
N LEU A 428 -2.84 -5.25 29.67
CA LEU A 428 -1.61 -4.89 28.96
C LEU A 428 -0.36 -5.17 29.80
N LYS A 429 -0.44 -4.98 31.12
CA LYS A 429 0.63 -5.35 32.05
C LYS A 429 0.86 -6.87 32.05
N LEU A 430 -0.20 -7.68 32.08
CA LEU A 430 -0.07 -9.15 31.97
C LEU A 430 0.64 -9.55 30.68
N ILE A 431 0.30 -8.93 29.55
CA ILE A 431 1.00 -9.13 28.27
C ILE A 431 2.49 -8.78 28.40
N SER A 432 2.83 -7.67 29.05
CA SER A 432 4.23 -7.25 29.22
C SER A 432 5.04 -8.21 30.08
N GLU A 433 4.40 -8.86 31.07
CA GLU A 433 5.02 -9.86 31.93
C GLU A 433 5.27 -11.18 31.19
N SER A 434 4.32 -11.58 30.35
CA SER A 434 4.45 -12.78 29.51
C SER A 434 5.41 -12.60 28.34
N SER A 435 5.48 -11.39 27.77
CA SER A 435 6.30 -11.07 26.60
C SER A 435 7.25 -9.88 26.87
N PRO A 436 8.25 -10.03 27.75
CA PRO A 436 9.09 -8.91 28.23
C PRO A 436 10.03 -8.32 27.17
N LYS A 437 10.16 -8.96 26.00
CA LYS A 437 11.07 -8.57 24.91
C LYS A 437 10.44 -7.66 23.86
N ILE A 438 9.18 -7.27 24.01
CA ILE A 438 8.49 -6.43 23.03
C ILE A 438 9.26 -5.10 22.84
N GLU A 439 9.62 -4.82 21.59
CA GLU A 439 10.31 -3.60 21.15
C GLU A 439 9.37 -2.67 20.36
N THR A 440 8.35 -3.23 19.73
CA THR A 440 7.36 -2.50 18.91
C THR A 440 5.96 -2.84 19.37
N LEU A 441 5.18 -1.81 19.71
CA LEU A 441 3.83 -1.95 20.21
C LEU A 441 2.88 -1.12 19.34
N ILE A 442 1.92 -1.79 18.71
CA ILE A 442 0.96 -1.15 17.80
C ILE A 442 -0.45 -1.47 18.28
N LEU A 443 -1.14 -0.46 18.78
CA LEU A 443 -2.44 -0.60 19.44
C LEU A 443 -3.44 0.33 18.77
N HIS A 444 -4.37 -0.24 18.02
CA HIS A 444 -5.37 0.54 17.31
C HIS A 444 -6.72 0.48 18.02
N ASP A 445 -7.41 1.62 18.05
CA ASP A 445 -8.71 1.84 18.69
C ASP A 445 -8.64 1.74 20.22
N LEU A 446 -7.72 2.49 20.82
CA LEU A 446 -7.56 2.57 22.28
C LEU A 446 -8.63 3.46 22.91
N ARG A 447 -9.19 2.98 24.04
CA ARG A 447 -10.07 3.76 24.93
C ARG A 447 -9.46 4.05 26.30
N ASP A 448 -8.69 3.11 26.85
CA ASP A 448 -8.12 3.25 28.20
C ASP A 448 -7.09 4.40 28.25
N SER A 449 -7.37 5.37 29.12
CA SER A 449 -6.52 6.54 29.32
C SER A 449 -5.16 6.21 29.93
N ASP A 450 -5.06 5.16 30.74
CA ASP A 450 -3.82 4.78 31.40
C ASP A 450 -2.81 4.15 30.43
N ILE A 451 -3.30 3.48 29.38
CA ILE A 451 -2.45 3.01 28.25
C ILE A 451 -1.92 4.22 27.46
N CYS A 452 -2.73 5.27 27.33
CA CYS A 452 -2.38 6.49 26.59
C CYS A 452 -1.40 7.40 27.36
N ASP A 453 -1.19 7.14 28.65
CA ASP A 453 -0.13 7.78 29.44
C ASP A 453 1.22 7.13 29.09
N LEU A 454 2.03 7.85 28.31
CA LEU A 454 3.29 7.34 27.77
C LEU A 454 4.34 7.05 28.85
N ASP A 455 4.28 7.75 29.99
CA ASP A 455 5.18 7.49 31.11
C ASP A 455 4.78 6.17 31.79
N LYS A 456 3.48 5.97 32.05
CA LYS A 456 2.96 4.70 32.59
C LYS A 456 3.27 3.53 31.68
N LEU A 457 3.04 3.67 30.36
CA LEU A 457 3.33 2.62 29.37
C LEU A 457 4.80 2.17 29.43
N LYS A 458 5.73 3.12 29.60
CA LYS A 458 7.17 2.80 29.69
C LYS A 458 7.53 2.00 30.94
N THR A 459 6.76 2.14 32.03
CA THR A 459 7.03 1.39 33.27
C THR A 459 6.83 -0.12 33.10
N ILE A 460 5.86 -0.52 32.27
CA ILE A 460 5.55 -1.93 31.99
C ILE A 460 6.37 -2.45 30.80
N PHE A 461 6.47 -1.69 29.71
CA PHE A 461 7.25 -2.08 28.53
C PHE A 461 8.63 -1.43 28.48
N LYS A 462 9.56 -1.99 29.27
CA LYS A 462 10.92 -1.44 29.40
C LYS A 462 11.69 -1.39 28.07
N ASN A 463 11.49 -2.39 27.21
CA ASN A 463 12.22 -2.55 25.95
C ASN A 463 11.57 -1.89 24.73
N VAL A 464 10.35 -1.37 24.86
CA VAL A 464 9.65 -0.73 23.74
C VAL A 464 10.40 0.52 23.28
N ARG A 465 10.65 0.57 21.98
CA ARG A 465 11.29 1.66 21.22
C ARG A 465 10.33 2.30 20.23
N TYR A 466 9.35 1.55 19.72
CA TYR A 466 8.41 1.99 18.71
C TYR A 466 6.98 1.81 19.22
N VAL A 467 6.19 2.89 19.17
CA VAL A 467 4.80 2.88 19.58
C VAL A 467 3.96 3.50 18.48
N ASP A 468 2.90 2.82 18.05
CA ASP A 468 1.93 3.34 17.08
C ASP A 468 0.51 3.15 17.59
N PHE A 469 -0.17 4.26 17.85
CA PHE A 469 -1.49 4.29 18.44
C PHE A 469 -2.54 4.83 17.49
N THR A 470 -3.73 4.27 17.57
CA THR A 470 -4.94 4.95 17.08
C THR A 470 -5.89 5.14 18.25
N VAL A 471 -6.28 6.38 18.51
CA VAL A 471 -7.12 6.77 19.65
C VAL A 471 -8.43 7.36 19.14
N SER A 472 -9.53 6.73 19.50
CA SER A 472 -10.88 7.12 19.06
C SER A 472 -11.65 7.91 20.13
N GLU A 473 -11.13 7.99 21.36
CA GLU A 473 -11.77 8.66 22.49
C GLU A 473 -11.15 10.03 22.80
N LYS A 474 -12.01 11.03 23.06
CA LYS A 474 -11.58 12.41 23.32
C LYS A 474 -10.75 12.54 24.58
N TYR A 475 -11.11 11.80 25.62
CA TYR A 475 -10.40 11.84 26.90
C TYR A 475 -9.00 11.25 26.79
N ALA A 476 -8.88 10.06 26.21
CA ALA A 476 -7.60 9.40 25.90
C ALA A 476 -6.69 10.32 25.06
N SER A 477 -7.24 11.02 24.07
CA SER A 477 -6.50 11.97 23.24
C SER A 477 -5.87 13.12 24.05
N SER A 478 -6.58 13.61 25.07
CA SER A 478 -6.09 14.68 25.96
C SER A 478 -4.94 14.20 26.86
N ILE A 479 -4.95 12.92 27.25
CA ILE A 479 -3.88 12.30 28.04
C ILE A 479 -2.61 12.12 27.20
N VAL A 480 -2.73 11.74 25.92
CA VAL A 480 -1.57 11.68 25.02
C VAL A 480 -0.92 13.07 24.90
N LEU A 481 -1.71 14.12 24.64
CA LEU A 481 -1.19 15.49 24.57
C LEU A 481 -0.49 15.89 25.88
N LYS A 482 -1.11 15.62 27.02
CA LYS A 482 -0.52 15.92 28.35
C LYS A 482 0.79 15.17 28.57
N SER A 483 0.87 13.90 28.19
CA SER A 483 2.08 13.07 28.31
C SER A 483 3.24 13.59 27.45
N LEU A 484 2.93 14.36 26.41
CA LEU A 484 3.88 14.99 25.49
C LEU A 484 4.14 16.47 25.82
N THR A 485 3.61 17.01 26.92
CA THR A 485 3.72 18.43 27.24
C THR A 485 4.52 18.65 28.52
N ASP A 486 5.56 19.47 28.43
CA ASP A 486 6.26 20.08 29.56
C ASP A 486 5.97 21.59 29.60
N GLU A 487 6.01 22.17 30.80
CA GLU A 487 5.90 23.61 30.99
C GLU A 487 7.29 24.24 31.14
N LYS A 488 7.60 25.21 30.27
CA LYS A 488 8.84 25.98 30.34
C LYS A 488 8.55 27.45 30.60
N LYS A 489 9.06 27.99 31.72
CA LYS A 489 9.05 29.43 31.98
C LYS A 489 10.07 30.14 31.08
N THR A 490 9.61 31.16 30.38
CA THR A 490 10.47 32.09 29.62
C THR A 490 11.06 33.15 30.54
N ASP A 491 12.07 33.88 30.05
CA ASP A 491 12.74 34.95 30.80
C ASP A 491 11.79 36.07 31.24
N ASN A 492 10.68 36.26 30.53
CA ASN A 492 9.63 37.23 30.85
C ASN A 492 8.62 36.72 31.90
N GLY A 493 8.82 35.51 32.43
CA GLY A 493 7.91 34.86 33.40
C GLY A 493 6.71 34.15 32.78
N GLU A 494 6.49 34.24 31.47
CA GLU A 494 5.41 33.52 30.79
C GLU A 494 5.71 32.03 30.71
N VAL A 495 4.71 31.20 31.03
CA VAL A 495 4.77 29.74 30.86
C VAL A 495 4.42 29.41 29.42
N LYS A 496 5.31 28.69 28.73
CA LYS A 496 5.07 28.13 27.40
C LYS A 496 5.03 26.62 27.46
N LEU A 497 4.11 26.02 26.73
CA LEU A 497 4.08 24.58 26.55
C LEU A 497 5.15 24.18 25.52
N VAL A 498 5.97 23.20 25.87
CA VAL A 498 7.02 22.63 25.00
C VAL A 498 6.89 21.12 24.95
N LEU A 499 7.35 20.50 23.86
CA LEU A 499 7.28 19.05 23.71
C LEU A 499 8.17 18.37 24.75
N LYS A 500 7.54 17.56 25.59
CA LYS A 500 8.20 16.52 26.37
C LYS A 500 8.51 15.36 25.42
N TRP A 501 9.79 15.17 25.10
CA TRP A 501 10.20 14.07 24.22
C TRP A 501 9.89 12.72 24.89
N PRO A 502 9.09 11.85 24.25
CA PRO A 502 8.79 10.55 24.81
C PRO A 502 10.07 9.70 24.90
N SER A 503 10.06 8.73 25.81
CA SER A 503 11.21 7.84 26.00
C SER A 503 11.45 6.88 24.81
N PHE A 504 10.50 6.79 23.88
CA PHE A 504 10.53 5.97 22.68
C PHE A 504 11.43 6.56 21.58
N SER A 505 11.97 5.71 20.69
CA SER A 505 12.67 6.16 19.47
C SER A 505 11.69 6.82 18.51
N ILE A 506 10.53 6.18 18.28
CA ILE A 506 9.45 6.69 17.44
C ILE A 506 8.12 6.48 18.17
N PHE A 507 7.31 7.52 18.18
CA PHE A 507 5.93 7.49 18.65
C PHE A 507 5.04 8.05 17.55
N THR A 508 4.05 7.28 17.12
CA THR A 508 2.99 7.72 16.21
C THR A 508 1.65 7.59 16.90
N CYS A 509 0.77 8.58 16.71
CA CYS A 509 -0.59 8.53 17.22
C CYS A 509 -1.55 9.18 16.23
N LYS A 510 -2.51 8.40 15.74
CA LYS A 510 -3.65 8.88 14.95
C LYS A 510 -4.85 9.12 15.87
N PHE A 511 -5.38 10.32 15.87
CA PHE A 511 -6.57 10.70 16.62
C PHE A 511 -7.78 10.62 15.68
N LEU A 512 -8.78 9.79 15.98
CA LEU A 512 -10.00 9.60 15.17
C LEU A 512 -11.24 10.22 15.83
N CYS A 513 -11.07 11.29 16.62
CA CYS A 513 -12.14 11.91 17.38
C CYS A 513 -12.16 13.43 17.18
N VAL A 514 -13.28 14.08 17.54
CA VAL A 514 -13.42 15.54 17.45
C VAL A 514 -12.42 16.21 18.40
N VAL A 515 -11.33 16.73 17.82
CA VAL A 515 -10.15 17.25 18.52
C VAL A 515 -10.21 18.77 18.74
N LYS A 516 -11.36 19.28 19.19
CA LYS A 516 -11.47 20.69 19.61
C LYS A 516 -10.47 21.00 20.72
N GLY A 517 -9.52 21.90 20.44
CA GLY A 517 -8.45 22.32 21.35
C GLY A 517 -7.14 21.53 21.24
N LEU A 518 -7.18 20.24 20.89
CA LEU A 518 -5.99 19.41 20.69
C LEU A 518 -5.10 19.94 19.57
N ASN A 519 -5.71 20.40 18.46
CA ASN A 519 -5.01 21.08 17.39
C ASN A 519 -4.26 22.34 17.87
N ASN A 520 -4.84 23.11 18.79
CA ASN A 520 -4.18 24.30 19.32
C ASN A 520 -3.04 23.91 20.27
N GLY A 521 -3.23 22.87 21.08
CA GLY A 521 -2.18 22.30 21.93
C GLY A 521 -0.97 21.80 21.12
N PHE A 522 -1.19 20.95 20.11
CA PHE A 522 -0.10 20.47 19.26
C PHE A 522 0.57 21.57 18.44
N LYS A 523 -0.18 22.58 17.95
CA LYS A 523 0.41 23.78 17.31
C LYS A 523 1.29 24.58 18.27
N GLU A 524 0.86 24.73 19.51
CA GLU A 524 1.67 25.42 20.52
C GLU A 524 2.97 24.65 20.77
N LEU A 525 2.90 23.33 20.94
CA LEU A 525 4.08 22.47 21.04
C LEU A 525 4.97 22.61 19.80
N GLU A 526 4.42 22.58 18.59
CA GLU A 526 5.21 22.68 17.34
C GLU A 526 5.95 24.02 17.23
N ARG A 527 5.27 25.12 17.57
CA ARG A 527 5.85 26.46 17.53
C ARG A 527 6.95 26.66 18.57
N ASN A 528 6.79 26.10 19.76
CA ASN A 528 7.69 26.34 20.89
C ASN A 528 8.84 25.31 20.98
N THR A 529 8.75 24.18 20.28
CA THR A 529 9.74 23.09 20.38
C THR A 529 10.86 23.25 19.34
N PRO A 530 12.13 23.27 19.77
CA PRO A 530 13.26 23.24 18.85
C PRO A 530 13.28 21.96 17.99
N ARG A 531 13.60 22.09 16.69
CA ARG A 531 13.66 20.96 15.73
C ARG A 531 14.88 20.04 15.85
N SER A 532 15.62 20.09 16.95
CA SER A 532 16.81 19.26 17.19
C SER A 532 16.77 18.79 18.65
N PRO A 533 17.10 17.52 18.98
CA PRO A 533 17.74 16.50 18.14
C PRO A 533 16.79 15.64 17.28
N GLY A 534 15.47 15.80 17.43
CA GLY A 534 14.47 14.95 16.80
C GLY A 534 13.56 15.65 15.80
N GLN A 535 12.61 14.89 15.24
CA GLN A 535 11.54 15.40 14.38
C GLN A 535 10.20 15.29 15.09
N PHE A 536 9.38 16.34 14.94
CA PHE A 536 8.00 16.36 15.39
C PHE A 536 7.13 16.79 14.21
N ILE A 537 6.27 15.88 13.77
CA ILE A 537 5.47 16.03 12.56
C ILE A 537 4.01 15.92 12.97
N ILE A 538 3.22 16.93 12.60
CA ILE A 538 1.77 16.92 12.76
C ILE A 538 1.16 16.90 11.36
N LYS A 539 0.37 15.86 11.07
CA LYS A 539 -0.44 15.76 9.85
C LYS A 539 -1.89 16.02 10.21
N THR A 540 -2.52 16.93 9.50
CA THR A 540 -3.98 17.13 9.52
C THR A 540 -4.49 16.87 8.11
N PRO A 541 -5.34 15.86 7.87
CA PRO A 541 -5.90 15.63 6.54
C PRO A 541 -6.70 16.86 6.11
N ARG A 542 -6.50 17.27 4.85
CA ARG A 542 -7.32 18.30 4.23
C ARG A 542 -8.70 17.71 3.95
N LEU A 543 -9.75 18.51 4.11
CA LEU A 543 -11.07 18.18 3.56
C LEU A 543 -10.90 17.84 2.08
N ARG A 544 -11.32 16.63 1.67
CA ARG A 544 -11.70 16.40 0.27
C ARG A 544 -12.88 17.34 0.02
N ASN A 545 -12.61 18.48 -0.61
CA ASN A 545 -13.71 19.21 -1.21
C ASN A 545 -14.21 18.34 -2.37
N ASP A 546 -15.44 17.85 -2.28
CA ASP A 546 -16.12 17.13 -3.37
C ASP A 546 -16.30 17.99 -4.65
N SER A 547 -15.87 19.25 -4.61
CA SER A 547 -15.67 20.07 -5.80
C SER A 547 -14.22 19.91 -6.26
N GLU A 548 -14.00 19.39 -7.47
CA GLU A 548 -12.71 19.10 -8.12
C GLU A 548 -11.73 20.31 -8.27
N TYR A 549 -11.99 21.43 -7.62
CA TYR A 549 -11.15 22.62 -7.59
C TYR A 549 -10.38 22.68 -6.27
N PHE A 550 -9.20 22.06 -6.24
CA PHE A 550 -8.24 22.22 -5.16
C PHE A 550 -7.79 23.70 -5.09
N TYR A 551 -8.35 24.46 -4.15
CA TYR A 551 -7.80 25.75 -3.78
C TYR A 551 -6.50 25.51 -2.99
N ASN A 552 -5.37 25.89 -3.60
CA ASN A 552 -3.99 25.72 -3.11
C ASN A 552 -3.61 26.63 -1.93
N VAL A 553 -4.54 26.94 -1.04
CA VAL A 553 -4.20 27.58 0.22
C VAL A 553 -4.16 26.45 1.26
N PRO A 554 -3.13 26.33 2.11
CA PRO A 554 -3.31 25.61 3.36
C PRO A 554 -4.50 26.29 4.01
N SER A 555 -5.69 25.67 3.93
CA SER A 555 -6.87 26.23 4.56
C SER A 555 -6.48 26.38 6.01
N SER A 556 -6.51 27.62 6.49
CA SER A 556 -6.35 27.99 7.89
C SER A 556 -6.91 26.85 8.73
N HIS A 557 -6.03 26.12 9.43
CA HIS A 557 -6.35 24.89 10.15
C HIS A 557 -7.70 25.00 10.86
N HIS A 558 -8.76 24.47 10.25
CA HIS A 558 -10.12 24.51 10.79
C HIS A 558 -10.13 23.65 12.05
N GLU A 559 -10.69 24.16 13.15
CA GLU A 559 -10.75 23.44 14.43
C GLU A 559 -11.65 22.18 14.39
N ASP A 560 -12.42 22.01 13.31
CA ASP A 560 -13.39 20.92 13.14
C ASP A 560 -12.82 19.69 12.40
N PHE A 561 -11.51 19.59 12.17
CA PHE A 561 -10.93 18.35 11.62
C PHE A 561 -11.06 17.19 12.61
N ASN A 562 -11.56 16.05 12.11
CA ASN A 562 -11.77 14.83 12.91
C ASN A 562 -10.51 13.96 13.03
N GLU A 563 -9.46 14.26 12.26
CA GLU A 563 -8.25 13.44 12.23
C GLU A 563 -7.00 14.29 12.37
N VAL A 564 -6.12 13.89 13.28
CA VAL A 564 -4.77 14.43 13.43
C VAL A 564 -3.86 13.22 13.58
N GLU A 565 -2.73 13.21 12.90
CA GLU A 565 -1.67 12.22 13.12
C GLU A 565 -0.44 12.95 13.62
N VAL A 566 0.09 12.49 14.75
CA VAL A 566 1.32 13.01 15.34
C VAL A 566 2.39 11.94 15.23
N THR A 567 3.56 12.31 14.70
CA THR A 567 4.74 11.45 14.71
C THR A 567 5.91 12.19 15.34
N ILE A 568 6.51 11.57 16.36
CA ILE A 568 7.69 12.07 17.07
C ILE A 568 8.83 11.07 16.87
N MET A 569 9.98 11.56 16.43
CA MET A 569 11.20 10.76 16.26
C MET A 569 12.32 11.39 17.07
N ARG A 570 12.79 10.73 18.13
CA ARG A 570 13.76 11.31 19.07
C ARG A 570 15.17 11.39 18.51
N ASN A 571 15.61 10.32 17.83
CA ASN A 571 16.94 10.15 17.25
C ASN A 571 16.83 9.29 15.97
N GLY A 572 16.43 9.88 14.86
CA GLY A 572 16.31 9.13 13.61
C GLY A 572 17.66 9.00 12.93
N SER A 573 18.40 7.91 13.18
CA SER A 573 19.22 7.40 12.08
C SER A 573 18.26 7.00 10.95
N LEU A 574 18.64 7.22 9.70
CA LEU A 574 17.84 6.80 8.54
C LEU A 574 17.44 5.31 8.61
N PHE A 575 18.25 4.51 9.32
CA PHE A 575 18.04 3.08 9.54
C PHE A 575 16.87 2.75 10.48
N GLU A 576 16.75 3.41 11.65
CA GLU A 576 15.60 3.16 12.56
C GLU A 576 14.27 3.58 11.92
N GLN A 577 14.29 4.67 11.13
CA GLN A 577 13.14 5.10 10.35
C GLN A 577 12.75 4.06 9.29
N LYS A 578 13.73 3.54 8.53
CA LYS A 578 13.50 2.51 7.52
C LYS A 578 12.91 1.23 8.14
N LYS A 579 13.45 0.77 9.27
CA LYS A 579 12.93 -0.40 9.99
C LYS A 579 11.48 -0.19 10.45
N TYR A 580 11.14 0.99 10.98
CA TYR A 580 9.77 1.32 11.35
C TYR A 580 8.83 1.33 10.14
N ILE A 581 9.26 1.93 9.02
CA ILE A 581 8.47 1.95 7.78
C ILE A 581 8.21 0.51 7.31
N GLU A 582 9.20 -0.39 7.33
CA GLU A 582 9.01 -1.80 6.95
C GLU A 582 7.99 -2.53 7.86
N ILE A 583 8.05 -2.30 9.18
CA ILE A 583 7.09 -2.90 10.12
C ILE A 583 5.69 -2.28 9.93
N LYS A 584 5.61 -0.96 9.76
CA LYS A 584 4.36 -0.25 9.51
C LYS A 584 3.73 -0.71 8.21
N LYS A 585 4.51 -0.91 7.13
CA LYS A 585 4.06 -1.50 5.86
C LYS A 585 3.42 -2.87 6.05
N TYR A 586 4.09 -3.76 6.78
CA TYR A 586 3.58 -5.10 7.04
C TYR A 586 2.25 -5.06 7.82
N ILE A 587 2.11 -4.15 8.78
CA ILE A 587 0.89 -4.01 9.59
C ILE A 587 -0.21 -3.26 8.85
N ASP A 588 0.15 -2.26 8.06
CA ASP A 588 -0.76 -1.54 7.19
C ASP A 588 -1.37 -2.49 6.16
N ALA A 589 -0.57 -3.44 5.64
CA ALA A 589 -1.05 -4.52 4.80
C ALA A 589 -2.03 -5.46 5.54
N MET A 590 -1.93 -5.56 6.88
CA MET A 590 -2.87 -6.28 7.74
C MET A 590 -4.11 -5.46 8.15
N SER A 591 -4.16 -4.15 7.91
CA SER A 591 -5.29 -3.31 8.33
C SER A 591 -6.43 -3.38 7.32
N SER A 592 -7.65 -3.66 7.79
CA SER A 592 -8.84 -3.85 6.94
C SER A 592 -9.12 -2.66 6.02
N GLU A 593 -9.07 -1.44 6.56
CA GLU A 593 -9.30 -0.20 5.79
C GLU A 593 -8.36 -0.10 4.58
N LYS A 594 -7.09 -0.50 4.73
CA LYS A 594 -6.12 -0.49 3.63
C LYS A 594 -6.21 -1.72 2.74
N ILE A 595 -6.65 -2.88 3.23
CA ILE A 595 -6.96 -4.05 2.37
C ILE A 595 -8.08 -3.69 1.40
N ASP A 596 -9.17 -3.09 1.90
CA ASP A 596 -10.27 -2.61 1.08
C ASP A 596 -9.82 -1.50 0.12
N GLU A 597 -8.96 -0.60 0.57
CA GLU A 597 -8.43 0.46 -0.27
C GLU A 597 -7.44 -0.06 -1.33
N PHE A 598 -6.63 -1.06 -0.99
CA PHE A 598 -5.74 -1.76 -1.93
C PHE A 598 -6.56 -2.49 -2.99
N HIS A 599 -7.60 -3.24 -2.58
CA HIS A 599 -8.56 -3.84 -3.50
C HIS A 599 -9.24 -2.81 -4.39
N LYS A 600 -9.60 -1.62 -3.89
CA LYS A 600 -10.20 -0.57 -4.72
C LYS A 600 -9.21 0.16 -5.63
N ARG A 601 -7.91 0.20 -5.29
CA ARG A 601 -6.89 1.01 -5.98
C ARG A 601 -6.04 0.21 -6.97
N TYR A 602 -5.81 -1.08 -6.71
CA TYR A 602 -4.92 -1.94 -7.50
C TYR A 602 -5.64 -3.01 -8.32
N LEU A 603 -6.82 -3.46 -7.87
CA LEU A 603 -7.76 -4.26 -8.65
C LEU A 603 -8.82 -3.34 -9.25
#